data_AF-A0AAC8TAG8-F1
#
_entry.id   AF-A0AAC8TAG8-F1
#
_cell.length_a   1.000
_cell.length_b   1.000
_cell.length_c   1.000
_cell.angle_alpha   90.00
_cell.angle_beta   90.00
_cell.angle_gamma   90.00
#
_symmetry.space_group_name_H-M   'P 1'
#
loop_
_entity.id
_entity.type
_entity.pdbx_description
1 polymer ?
#
loop_
_entity_poly.entity_id
_entity_poly.type
_entity_poly.pdbx_seq_one_letter_code
_entity_poly.pdbx_strand_id
1 'polypeptide(L)'
;MKMLLHELHPAVIHTPLALLPTATVADVIAVTTGDRVWAKVGRRLWVAGTLSALFSGLAGLAASQEVKLEEPRARDMVFLHGLGNAVITLGAVGVTLWRLGRAPSPVQCALGLAANVAAVYTATLGGKMVYELGVGINPMPVEGSVGTLKGPPLLSREAPKALIRDAVLGVRWLLGRARGLFSGAQPLASGAKGFGEGTQVPAVTSEPLVDDATLSPSPRPLI
;
A
#
# COMPACT_ATOMS: atom_id res chain seq x y z
N MET A 1 9.36 -19.89 -9.76
CA MET A 1 9.75 -18.52 -9.36
C MET A 1 9.72 -18.44 -7.84
N LYS A 2 10.66 -17.71 -7.22
CA LYS A 2 10.67 -17.50 -5.76
C LYS A 2 10.04 -16.15 -5.48
N MET A 3 9.05 -16.09 -4.59
CA MET A 3 8.49 -14.82 -4.11
C MET A 3 9.56 -14.07 -3.30
N LEU A 4 9.71 -12.77 -3.53
CA LEU A 4 10.61 -11.90 -2.78
C LEU A 4 9.88 -11.25 -1.60
N LEU A 5 10.63 -10.80 -0.60
CA LEU A 5 10.04 -10.27 0.63
C LEU A 5 9.17 -9.02 0.40
N HIS A 6 9.58 -8.05 -0.42
CA HIS A 6 8.74 -6.90 -0.78
C HIS A 6 7.41 -7.26 -1.48
N GLU A 7 7.33 -8.42 -2.13
CA GLU A 7 6.10 -8.89 -2.78
C GLU A 7 5.05 -9.37 -1.77
N LEU A 8 5.44 -9.57 -0.50
CA LEU A 8 4.54 -10.02 0.56
C LEU A 8 3.41 -9.02 0.82
N HIS A 9 3.70 -7.72 0.84
CA HIS A 9 2.68 -6.68 1.09
C HIS A 9 1.53 -6.71 0.07
N PRO A 10 1.78 -6.58 -1.25
CA PRO A 10 0.70 -6.67 -2.24
C PRO A 10 0.02 -8.05 -2.26
N ALA A 11 0.71 -9.12 -1.85
CA ALA A 11 0.09 -10.44 -1.73
C ALA A 11 -0.97 -10.51 -0.63
N VAL A 12 -0.81 -9.80 0.50
CA VAL A 12 -1.67 -9.96 1.68
C VAL A 12 -2.62 -8.80 1.96
N ILE A 13 -2.40 -7.62 1.37
CA ILE A 13 -3.19 -6.39 1.60
C ILE A 13 -4.68 -6.52 1.26
N HIS A 14 -5.04 -7.44 0.36
CA HIS A 14 -6.43 -7.70 0.00
C HIS A 14 -7.28 -8.18 1.18
N THR A 15 -6.67 -8.86 2.15
CA THR A 15 -7.37 -9.41 3.32
C THR A 15 -7.95 -8.30 4.21
N PRO A 16 -7.16 -7.34 4.73
CA PRO A 16 -7.73 -6.23 5.50
C PRO A 16 -8.65 -5.33 4.67
N LEU A 17 -8.36 -5.15 3.37
CA LEU A 17 -9.22 -4.39 2.46
C LEU A 17 -10.60 -5.00 2.27
N ALA A 18 -10.74 -6.32 2.38
CA ALA A 18 -12.05 -6.98 2.37
C ALA A 18 -12.69 -7.02 3.77
N LEU A 19 -11.92 -7.40 4.78
CA LEU A 19 -12.47 -7.69 6.12
C LEU A 19 -12.90 -6.45 6.88
N LEU A 20 -12.15 -5.34 6.84
CA LEU A 20 -12.48 -4.14 7.61
C LEU A 20 -13.73 -3.41 7.08
N PRO A 21 -13.93 -3.24 5.75
CA PRO A 21 -15.21 -2.74 5.24
C PRO A 21 -16.37 -3.68 5.56
N THR A 22 -16.17 -4.99 5.43
CA THR A 22 -17.21 -5.98 5.77
C THR A 22 -17.56 -5.93 7.26
N ALA A 23 -16.58 -5.75 8.15
CA ALA A 23 -16.81 -5.55 9.59
C ALA A 23 -17.64 -4.30 9.86
N THR A 24 -17.34 -3.21 9.16
CA THR A 24 -18.10 -1.95 9.24
C THR A 24 -19.55 -2.15 8.79
N VAL A 25 -19.77 -2.82 7.66
CA VAL A 25 -21.12 -3.12 7.15
C VAL A 25 -21.89 -4.01 8.12
N ALA A 26 -21.27 -5.05 8.67
CA ALA A 26 -21.89 -5.91 9.67
C ALA A 26 -22.33 -5.13 10.91
N ASP A 27 -21.52 -4.17 11.39
CA ASP A 27 -21.88 -3.30 12.50
C ASP A 27 -23.01 -2.32 12.13
N VAL A 28 -23.05 -1.79 10.91
CA VAL A 28 -24.18 -0.96 10.41
C VAL A 28 -25.48 -1.76 10.40
N ILE A 29 -25.45 -3.00 9.89
CA ILE A 29 -26.62 -3.89 9.90
C ILE A 29 -27.07 -4.13 11.34
N ALA A 30 -26.14 -4.42 12.26
CA ALA A 30 -26.45 -4.65 13.66
C ALA A 30 -27.08 -3.42 14.34
N VAL A 31 -26.59 -2.21 14.05
CA VAL A 31 -27.13 -0.95 14.61
C VAL A 31 -28.51 -0.64 14.07
N THR A 32 -28.74 -0.88 12.77
CA THR A 32 -30.00 -0.52 12.10
C THR A 32 -31.13 -1.53 12.35
N THR A 33 -30.78 -2.81 12.51
CA THR A 33 -31.76 -3.89 12.71
C THR A 33 -31.90 -4.32 14.17
N GLY A 34 -30.92 -4.00 15.03
CA GLY A 34 -30.83 -4.53 16.38
C GLY A 34 -30.38 -6.00 16.45
N ASP A 35 -29.99 -6.60 15.33
CA ASP A 35 -29.62 -8.02 15.25
C ASP A 35 -28.28 -8.31 15.95
N ARG A 36 -28.35 -9.09 17.03
CA ARG A 36 -27.20 -9.52 17.83
C ARG A 36 -26.28 -10.50 17.11
N VAL A 37 -26.78 -11.22 16.10
CA VAL A 37 -25.97 -12.10 15.24
C VAL A 37 -25.00 -11.26 14.43
N TRP A 38 -25.49 -10.23 13.75
CA TRP A 38 -24.65 -9.29 13.00
C TRP A 38 -23.64 -8.57 13.90
N ALA A 39 -24.03 -8.20 15.13
CA ALA A 39 -23.09 -7.63 16.10
C ALA A 39 -21.94 -8.59 16.47
N LYS A 40 -22.22 -9.91 16.53
CA LYS A 40 -21.21 -10.96 16.80
C LYS A 40 -20.32 -11.21 15.58
N VAL A 41 -20.90 -11.20 14.38
CA VAL A 41 -20.16 -11.31 13.11
C VAL A 41 -19.21 -10.13 12.95
N GLY A 42 -19.70 -8.89 13.09
CA GLY A 42 -18.89 -7.67 13.00
C GLY A 42 -17.71 -7.69 13.97
N ARG A 43 -17.92 -8.09 15.23
CA ARG A 43 -16.82 -8.23 16.21
C ARG A 43 -15.73 -9.20 15.75
N ARG A 44 -16.09 -10.36 15.17
CA ARG A 44 -15.11 -11.33 14.67
C ARG A 44 -14.35 -10.80 13.45
N LEU A 45 -15.05 -10.12 12.55
CA LEU A 45 -14.46 -9.49 11.38
C LEU A 45 -13.50 -8.37 11.77
N TRP A 46 -13.81 -7.56 12.78
CA TRP A 46 -12.88 -6.55 13.32
C TRP A 46 -11.60 -7.18 13.87
N VAL A 47 -11.68 -8.31 14.57
CA VAL A 47 -10.48 -9.01 15.05
C VAL A 47 -9.65 -9.53 13.87
N ALA A 48 -10.25 -10.27 12.95
CA ALA A 48 -9.54 -10.84 11.81
C ALA A 48 -8.97 -9.75 10.88
N GLY A 49 -9.77 -8.74 10.55
CA GLY A 49 -9.38 -7.59 9.74
C GLY A 49 -8.21 -6.82 10.35
N THR A 50 -8.29 -6.49 11.65
CA THR A 50 -7.20 -5.76 12.32
C THR A 50 -5.91 -6.55 12.41
N LEU A 51 -5.96 -7.86 12.71
CA LEU A 51 -4.76 -8.70 12.71
C LEU A 51 -4.13 -8.77 11.30
N SER A 52 -4.95 -8.91 10.27
CA SER A 52 -4.47 -8.89 8.88
C SER A 52 -3.92 -7.52 8.45
N ALA A 53 -4.49 -6.42 8.96
CA ALA A 53 -4.02 -5.06 8.71
C ALA A 53 -2.66 -4.80 9.37
N LEU A 54 -2.48 -5.26 10.62
CA LEU A 54 -1.18 -5.19 11.31
C LEU A 54 -0.11 -5.98 10.56
N PHE A 55 -0.43 -7.20 10.13
CA PHE A 55 0.50 -8.04 9.36
C PHE A 55 0.84 -7.41 7.99
N SER A 56 -0.17 -6.91 7.28
CA SER A 56 0.03 -6.24 5.99
C SER A 56 0.80 -4.93 6.12
N GLY A 57 0.58 -4.17 7.21
CA GLY A 57 1.30 -2.95 7.53
C GLY A 57 2.77 -3.23 7.84
N LEU A 58 3.07 -4.30 8.59
CA LEU A 58 4.43 -4.77 8.83
C LEU A 58 5.13 -5.12 7.51
N ALA A 59 4.48 -5.90 6.65
CA ALA A 59 5.02 -6.24 5.33
C ALA A 59 5.23 -4.99 4.46
N GLY A 60 4.31 -4.01 4.51
CA GLY A 60 4.42 -2.76 3.75
C GLY A 60 5.57 -1.86 4.23
N LEU A 61 5.78 -1.78 5.55
CA LEU A 61 6.92 -1.07 6.13
C LEU A 61 8.25 -1.70 5.69
N ALA A 62 8.35 -3.02 5.69
CA ALA A 62 9.55 -3.70 5.17
C ALA A 62 9.74 -3.47 3.67
N ALA A 63 8.69 -3.64 2.87
CA ALA A 63 8.73 -3.42 1.43
C ALA A 63 9.18 -1.99 1.06
N SER A 64 8.85 -0.98 1.89
CA SER A 64 9.29 0.41 1.66
C SER A 64 10.81 0.60 1.69
N GLN A 65 11.56 -0.33 2.30
CA GLN A 65 13.03 -0.30 2.36
C GLN A 65 13.68 -1.13 1.25
N GLU A 66 12.88 -1.89 0.51
CA GLU A 66 13.29 -2.71 -0.62
C GLU A 66 12.92 -2.06 -1.97
N VAL A 67 12.60 -0.76 -1.97
CA VAL A 67 12.29 0.00 -3.18
C VAL A 67 13.25 1.18 -3.34
N LYS A 68 13.56 1.49 -4.59
CA LYS A 68 14.34 2.66 -4.97
C LYS A 68 13.40 3.87 -5.09
N LEU A 69 13.72 4.96 -4.40
CA LEU A 69 12.87 6.17 -4.30
C LEU A 69 13.70 7.45 -4.47
N GLU A 70 14.42 7.59 -5.59
CA GLU A 70 15.19 8.80 -5.89
C GLU A 70 14.27 9.94 -6.36
N GLU A 71 13.15 9.60 -7.00
CA GLU A 71 12.16 10.54 -7.50
C GLU A 71 11.29 11.11 -6.35
N PRO A 72 11.27 12.45 -6.12
CA PRO A 72 10.59 13.05 -4.98
C PRO A 72 9.08 12.78 -4.91
N ARG A 73 8.36 12.73 -6.04
CA ARG A 73 6.92 12.45 -6.08
C ARG A 73 6.64 11.02 -5.62
N ALA A 74 7.38 10.03 -6.11
CA ALA A 74 7.30 8.63 -5.68
C ALA A 74 7.59 8.49 -4.18
N ARG A 75 8.68 9.08 -3.71
CA ARG A 75 9.05 9.06 -2.28
C ARG A 75 7.94 9.60 -1.39
N ASP A 76 7.40 10.77 -1.74
CA ASP A 76 6.37 11.42 -0.93
C ASP A 76 5.00 10.74 -1.06
N MET A 77 4.71 10.10 -2.19
CA MET A 77 3.51 9.28 -2.38
C MET A 77 3.58 7.99 -1.54
N VAL A 78 4.73 7.31 -1.49
CA VAL A 78 4.99 6.18 -0.57
C VAL A 78 4.79 6.60 0.87
N PHE A 79 5.28 7.79 1.24
CA PHE A 79 5.09 8.34 2.57
C PHE A 79 3.62 8.56 2.91
N LEU A 80 2.85 9.23 2.03
CA LEU A 80 1.43 9.49 2.26
C LEU A 80 0.60 8.20 2.32
N HIS A 81 0.90 7.23 1.45
CA HIS A 81 0.29 5.92 1.46
C HIS A 81 0.57 5.19 2.79
N GLY A 82 1.84 5.12 3.19
CA GLY A 82 2.26 4.46 4.44
C GLY A 82 1.67 5.12 5.69
N LEU A 83 1.70 6.46 5.77
CA LEU A 83 1.15 7.21 6.90
C LEU A 83 -0.38 7.05 6.99
N GLY A 84 -1.07 7.17 5.86
CA GLY A 84 -2.53 6.98 5.80
C GLY A 84 -2.93 5.57 6.28
N ASN A 85 -2.24 4.53 5.80
CA ASN A 85 -2.49 3.16 6.22
C ASN A 85 -2.15 2.92 7.70
N ALA A 86 -1.11 3.58 8.24
CA ALA A 86 -0.80 3.52 9.66
C ALA A 86 -1.92 4.10 10.52
N VAL A 87 -2.46 5.28 10.15
CA VAL A 87 -3.59 5.91 10.84
C VAL A 87 -4.83 5.03 10.78
N ILE A 88 -5.18 4.50 9.60
CA ILE A 88 -6.33 3.60 9.41
C ILE A 88 -6.17 2.33 10.26
N THR A 89 -4.99 1.72 10.26
CA THR A 89 -4.70 0.49 11.01
C THR A 89 -4.77 0.74 12.52
N LEU A 90 -4.22 1.84 13.02
CA LEU A 90 -4.32 2.21 14.44
C LEU A 90 -5.76 2.51 14.85
N GLY A 91 -6.53 3.16 13.97
CA GLY A 91 -7.98 3.35 14.15
C GLY A 91 -8.71 2.02 14.23
N ALA A 92 -8.40 1.06 13.35
CA ALA A 92 -8.96 -0.29 13.36
C ALA A 92 -8.60 -1.04 14.66
N VAL A 93 -7.38 -0.90 15.18
CA VAL A 93 -7.00 -1.42 16.51
C VAL A 93 -7.89 -0.83 17.59
N GLY A 94 -8.07 0.49 17.61
CA GLY A 94 -8.94 1.17 18.58
C GLY A 94 -10.38 0.68 18.52
N VAL A 95 -10.94 0.56 17.31
CA VAL A 95 -12.29 0.02 17.11
C VAL A 95 -12.35 -1.45 17.56
N THR A 96 -11.42 -2.31 17.15
CA THR A 96 -11.39 -3.72 17.57
C THR A 96 -11.39 -3.84 19.09
N LEU A 97 -10.51 -3.11 19.78
CA LEU A 97 -10.45 -3.11 21.25
C LEU A 97 -11.78 -2.66 21.87
N TRP A 98 -12.42 -1.64 21.31
CA TRP A 98 -13.76 -1.22 21.72
C TRP A 98 -14.81 -2.33 21.52
N ARG A 99 -14.82 -2.99 20.34
CA ARG A 99 -15.76 -4.06 19.98
C ARG A 99 -15.61 -5.31 20.82
N LEU A 100 -14.44 -5.56 21.43
CA LEU A 100 -14.24 -6.75 22.28
C LEU A 100 -15.18 -6.78 23.49
N GLY A 101 -15.56 -5.61 24.02
CA GLY A 101 -16.41 -5.52 25.21
C GLY A 101 -17.76 -4.82 25.01
N ARG A 102 -18.06 -4.29 23.81
CA ARG A 102 -19.22 -3.41 23.60
C ARG A 102 -20.04 -3.81 22.38
N ALA A 103 -21.28 -3.34 22.30
CA ALA A 103 -22.13 -3.40 21.12
C ALA A 103 -21.69 -2.33 20.08
N PRO A 104 -22.02 -2.49 18.79
CA PRO A 104 -21.66 -1.49 17.80
C PRO A 104 -22.49 -0.23 18.04
N SER A 105 -21.91 0.94 17.76
CA SER A 105 -22.60 2.22 17.91
C SER A 105 -22.64 2.98 16.58
N PRO A 106 -23.62 3.89 16.38
CA PRO A 106 -23.68 4.73 15.17
C PRO A 106 -22.40 5.53 14.93
N VAL A 107 -21.80 6.09 15.99
CA VAL A 107 -20.55 6.87 15.91
C VAL A 107 -19.40 6.00 15.39
N GLN A 108 -19.26 4.79 15.92
CA GLN A 108 -18.22 3.86 15.49
C GLN A 108 -18.44 3.39 14.05
N CYS A 109 -19.70 3.21 13.62
CA CYS A 109 -20.03 2.93 12.23
C CYS A 109 -19.63 4.09 11.30
N ALA A 110 -19.91 5.33 11.69
CA ALA A 110 -19.51 6.51 10.93
C ALA A 110 -17.98 6.62 10.80
N LEU A 111 -17.24 6.36 11.89
CA LEU A 111 -15.78 6.30 11.87
C LEU A 111 -15.26 5.18 10.94
N GLY A 112 -15.87 4.00 10.98
CA GLY A 112 -15.51 2.89 10.09
C GLY A 112 -15.76 3.23 8.61
N LEU A 113 -16.89 3.86 8.29
CA LEU A 113 -17.19 4.31 6.93
C LEU A 113 -16.21 5.38 6.45
N ALA A 114 -15.89 6.37 7.29
CA ALA A 114 -14.89 7.37 6.98
C ALA A 114 -13.49 6.75 6.75
N ALA A 115 -13.10 5.77 7.57
CA ALA A 115 -11.87 5.03 7.40
C ALA A 115 -11.85 4.22 6.09
N ASN A 116 -12.98 3.65 5.66
CA ASN A 116 -13.08 2.95 4.37
C ASN A 116 -12.89 3.90 3.18
N VAL A 117 -13.46 5.11 3.24
CA VAL A 117 -13.21 6.14 2.21
C VAL A 117 -11.72 6.52 2.17
N ALA A 118 -11.10 6.71 3.34
CA ALA A 118 -9.67 6.97 3.44
C ALA A 118 -8.83 5.80 2.88
N ALA A 119 -9.24 4.55 3.11
CA ALA A 119 -8.58 3.35 2.59
C ALA A 119 -8.67 3.27 1.06
N VAL A 120 -9.79 3.67 0.45
CA VAL A 120 -9.89 3.78 -1.02
C VAL A 120 -8.91 4.81 -1.57
N TYR A 121 -8.76 5.95 -0.89
CA TYR A 121 -7.76 6.96 -1.26
C TYR A 121 -6.33 6.42 -1.15
N THR A 122 -5.96 5.77 -0.04
CA THR A 122 -4.61 5.19 0.10
C THR A 122 -4.37 4.06 -0.90
N ALA A 123 -5.38 3.24 -1.21
CA ALA A 123 -5.31 2.23 -2.26
C ALA A 123 -5.10 2.84 -3.65
N THR A 124 -5.73 3.99 -3.93
CA THR A 124 -5.51 4.74 -5.17
C THR A 124 -4.05 5.22 -5.27
N LEU A 125 -3.47 5.76 -4.18
CA LEU A 125 -2.04 6.07 -4.14
C LEU A 125 -1.19 4.81 -4.38
N GLY A 126 -1.57 3.69 -3.78
CA GLY A 126 -1.02 2.35 -4.03
C GLY A 126 -0.90 2.02 -5.51
N GLY A 127 -2.02 2.11 -6.22
CA GLY A 127 -2.07 1.86 -7.66
C GLY A 127 -1.19 2.83 -8.45
N LYS A 128 -1.22 4.12 -8.15
CA LYS A 128 -0.39 5.12 -8.85
C LYS A 128 1.10 4.90 -8.66
N MET A 129 1.53 4.56 -7.45
CA MET A 129 2.94 4.23 -7.17
C MET A 129 3.43 3.09 -8.08
N VAL A 130 2.62 2.05 -8.25
CA VAL A 130 2.99 0.88 -9.06
C VAL A 130 2.88 1.21 -10.56
N TYR A 131 1.72 1.69 -11.01
CA TYR A 131 1.39 1.80 -12.43
C TYR A 131 1.90 3.08 -13.10
N GLU A 132 1.99 4.20 -12.38
CA GLU A 132 2.47 5.47 -12.94
C GLU A 132 3.97 5.68 -12.66
N LEU A 133 4.45 5.30 -11.46
CA LEU A 133 5.79 5.65 -10.99
C LEU A 133 6.77 4.47 -10.96
N GLY A 134 6.29 3.24 -11.13
CA GLY A 134 7.15 2.05 -11.14
C GLY A 134 7.75 1.68 -9.78
N VAL A 135 7.11 2.05 -8.67
CA VAL A 135 7.50 1.62 -7.33
C VAL A 135 7.24 0.12 -7.19
N GLY A 136 8.23 -0.64 -6.76
CA GLY A 136 8.06 -2.08 -6.49
C GLY A 136 8.03 -2.97 -7.73
N ILE A 137 8.25 -2.42 -8.93
CA ILE A 137 8.53 -3.20 -10.14
C ILE A 137 10.04 -3.28 -10.37
N ASN A 138 10.51 -4.43 -10.87
CA ASN A 138 11.91 -4.57 -11.29
C ASN A 138 12.18 -3.51 -12.37
N PRO A 139 13.27 -2.73 -12.26
CA PRO A 139 13.51 -1.64 -13.20
C PRO A 139 13.67 -2.21 -14.60
N MET A 140 12.85 -1.71 -15.52
CA MET A 140 13.34 -1.46 -16.86
C MET A 140 14.31 -0.26 -16.74
N PRO A 141 15.36 -0.22 -17.56
CA PRO A 141 16.82 -0.16 -17.29
C PRO A 141 17.40 0.15 -15.88
N VAL A 142 18.68 -0.26 -15.68
CA VAL A 142 19.53 -0.08 -14.47
C VAL A 142 19.61 1.37 -13.98
N GLU A 143 19.35 2.34 -14.85
CA GLU A 143 19.42 3.79 -14.58
C GLU A 143 18.13 4.38 -14.02
N GLY A 144 17.03 3.61 -13.90
CA GLY A 144 15.74 4.12 -13.44
C GLY A 144 15.78 4.72 -12.03
N SER A 145 15.12 5.87 -11.81
CA SER A 145 15.04 6.58 -10.53
C SER A 145 14.08 5.94 -9.50
N VAL A 146 13.28 4.96 -9.96
CA VAL A 146 12.33 4.18 -9.15
C VAL A 146 12.44 2.68 -9.53
N GLY A 147 12.21 1.78 -8.57
CA GLY A 147 12.22 0.33 -8.80
C GLY A 147 12.32 -0.50 -7.53
N THR A 148 12.82 -1.75 -7.63
CA THR A 148 13.08 -2.66 -6.49
C THR A 148 14.57 -2.81 -6.19
N LEU A 149 14.91 -2.80 -4.90
CA LEU A 149 16.18 -3.23 -4.34
C LEU A 149 15.97 -4.68 -3.87
N LYS A 150 16.09 -5.65 -4.79
CA LYS A 150 15.75 -7.08 -4.59
C LYS A 150 16.05 -7.59 -3.17
N GLY A 151 15.03 -7.75 -2.34
CA GLY A 151 15.14 -8.37 -1.01
C GLY A 151 15.32 -9.89 -1.06
N PRO A 152 15.49 -10.54 0.10
CA PRO A 152 15.67 -11.99 0.15
C PRO A 152 14.40 -12.72 -0.32
N PRO A 153 14.52 -13.97 -0.81
CA PRO A 153 13.36 -14.82 -1.04
C PRO A 153 12.52 -14.99 0.24
N LEU A 154 11.19 -14.93 0.13
CA LEU A 154 10.27 -14.97 1.26
C LEU A 154 10.46 -16.23 2.14
N LEU A 155 10.69 -17.39 1.53
CA LEU A 155 10.89 -18.66 2.23
C LEU A 155 12.36 -18.97 2.55
N SER A 156 13.17 -17.93 2.76
CA SER A 156 14.58 -18.07 3.15
C SER A 156 14.78 -17.96 4.66
N ARG A 157 15.93 -18.44 5.15
CA ARG A 157 16.32 -18.28 6.57
C ARG A 157 16.53 -16.82 6.98
N GLU A 158 16.78 -15.93 6.01
CA GLU A 158 17.06 -14.52 6.24
C GLU A 158 15.79 -13.67 6.31
N ALA A 159 14.71 -14.12 5.65
CA ALA A 159 13.47 -13.35 5.51
C ALA A 159 12.86 -12.87 6.83
N PRO A 160 12.76 -13.68 7.91
CA PRO A 160 12.19 -13.18 9.17
C PRO A 160 13.01 -12.03 9.79
N LYS A 161 14.35 -12.14 9.74
CA LYS A 161 15.25 -11.11 10.26
C LYS A 161 15.19 -9.85 9.40
N ALA A 162 15.19 -10.01 8.07
CA ALA A 162 15.04 -8.90 7.13
C ALA A 162 13.71 -8.17 7.33
N LEU A 163 12.58 -8.90 7.41
CA LEU A 163 11.25 -8.34 7.65
C LEU A 163 11.23 -7.43 8.87
N ILE A 164 11.74 -7.89 10.01
CA ILE A 164 11.75 -7.10 11.25
C ILE A 164 12.69 -5.90 11.12
N ARG A 165 13.91 -6.10 10.64
CA ARG A 165 14.90 -5.02 10.45
C ARG A 165 14.32 -3.93 9.55
N ASP A 166 13.78 -4.31 8.40
CA ASP A 166 13.33 -3.40 7.37
C ASP A 166 12.02 -2.72 7.78
N ALA A 167 11.14 -3.41 8.51
CA ALA A 167 9.99 -2.76 9.12
C ALA A 167 10.40 -1.68 10.15
N VAL A 168 11.40 -1.94 10.99
CA VAL A 168 11.91 -0.94 11.95
C VAL A 168 12.51 0.26 11.22
N LEU A 169 13.28 0.03 10.14
CA LEU A 169 13.81 1.09 9.30
C LEU A 169 12.69 1.88 8.61
N GLY A 170 11.65 1.20 8.11
CA GLY A 170 10.46 1.82 7.54
C GLY A 170 9.72 2.72 8.52
N VAL A 171 9.56 2.29 9.79
CA VAL A 171 8.98 3.13 10.86
C VAL A 171 9.83 4.36 11.09
N ARG A 172 11.15 4.19 11.22
CA ARG A 172 12.09 5.31 11.44
C ARG A 172 12.05 6.31 10.29
N TRP A 173 12.02 5.82 9.06
CA TRP A 173 11.90 6.65 7.86
C TRP A 173 10.57 7.41 7.84
N LEU A 174 9.45 6.73 8.11
CA LEU A 174 8.12 7.34 8.15
C LEU A 174 8.06 8.48 9.18
N LEU A 175 8.56 8.23 10.39
CA LEU A 175 8.61 9.24 11.46
C LEU A 175 9.54 10.42 11.09
N GLY A 176 10.69 10.14 10.48
CA GLY A 176 11.61 11.16 10.00
C GLY A 176 10.99 12.06 8.92
N ARG A 177 10.35 11.46 7.92
CA ARG A 177 9.66 12.19 6.85
C ARG A 177 8.48 13.01 7.37
N ALA A 178 7.70 12.45 8.30
CA ALA A 178 6.61 13.15 8.97
C ALA A 178 7.13 14.38 9.73
N ARG A 179 8.21 14.23 10.52
CA ARG A 179 8.83 15.35 11.25
C ARG A 179 9.27 16.46 10.29
N GLY A 180 9.94 16.11 9.18
CA GLY A 180 10.37 17.08 8.17
C GLY A 180 9.23 17.80 7.47
N LEU A 181 8.08 17.12 7.28
CA LEU A 181 6.88 17.74 6.74
C LEU A 181 6.25 18.72 7.74
N PHE A 182 6.04 18.28 8.99
CA PHE A 182 5.39 19.10 10.02
C PHE A 182 6.23 20.28 10.50
N SER A 183 7.56 20.20 10.40
CA SER A 183 8.44 21.34 10.67
C SER A 183 8.52 22.34 9.52
N GLY A 184 7.89 22.05 8.37
CA GLY A 184 8.00 22.87 7.15
C GLY A 184 9.35 22.77 6.45
N ALA A 185 10.28 21.96 6.94
CA ALA A 185 11.63 21.84 6.38
C ALA A 185 11.65 21.07 5.05
N GLN A 186 10.72 20.14 4.85
CA GLN A 186 10.60 19.32 3.65
C GLN A 186 9.14 19.24 3.19
N PRO A 187 8.65 20.19 2.40
CA PRO A 187 7.29 20.16 1.86
C PRO A 187 7.07 18.94 0.96
N LEU A 188 5.81 18.60 0.68
CA LEU A 188 5.46 17.52 -0.25
C LEU A 188 5.80 17.93 -1.68
N ALA A 189 6.37 17.00 -2.44
CA ALA A 189 6.55 17.15 -3.89
C ALA A 189 5.21 17.32 -4.62
N SER A 190 5.24 18.05 -5.75
CA SER A 190 4.07 18.21 -6.61
C SER A 190 3.55 16.86 -7.10
N GLY A 191 2.23 16.68 -7.14
CA GLY A 191 1.59 15.43 -7.57
C GLY A 191 1.66 14.27 -6.57
N ALA A 192 2.36 14.40 -5.43
CA ALA A 192 2.49 13.32 -4.43
C ALA A 192 1.15 12.90 -3.81
N LYS A 193 0.17 13.82 -3.77
CA LYS A 193 -1.20 13.56 -3.29
C LYS A 193 -2.06 12.75 -4.29
N GLY A 194 -1.51 12.39 -5.45
CA GLY A 194 -2.21 11.63 -6.48
C GLY A 194 -3.16 12.43 -7.37
N PHE A 195 -3.24 13.76 -7.19
CA PHE A 195 -4.03 14.68 -8.02
C PHE A 195 -3.27 16.01 -8.24
N GLY A 196 -3.66 16.78 -9.25
CA GLY A 196 -3.08 18.10 -9.58
C GLY A 196 -2.06 18.09 -10.72
N GLU A 197 -1.49 19.25 -11.06
CA GLU A 197 -0.61 19.44 -12.23
C GLU A 197 0.58 18.45 -12.29
N GLY A 198 1.15 18.08 -11.13
CA GLY A 198 2.24 17.10 -11.06
C GLY A 198 1.87 15.64 -11.35
N THR A 199 0.62 15.35 -11.74
CA THR A 199 0.15 14.00 -12.13
C THR A 199 0.06 13.77 -13.63
N GLN A 200 0.36 14.77 -14.45
CA GLN A 200 0.34 14.58 -15.91
C GLN A 200 1.43 13.59 -16.32
N VAL A 201 1.01 12.49 -16.94
CA VAL A 201 1.90 11.57 -17.65
C VAL A 201 2.43 12.34 -18.87
N PRO A 202 3.75 12.33 -19.16
CA PRO A 202 4.26 12.92 -20.40
C PRO A 202 3.42 12.40 -21.57
N ALA A 203 2.97 13.29 -22.45
CA ALA A 203 2.28 12.88 -23.65
C ALA A 203 3.14 11.81 -24.34
N VAL A 204 2.56 10.64 -24.60
CA VAL A 204 3.22 9.63 -25.43
C VAL A 204 3.43 10.32 -26.77
N THR A 205 4.66 10.75 -27.04
CA THR A 205 5.06 11.12 -28.39
C THR A 205 4.83 9.86 -29.20
N SER A 206 3.81 9.88 -30.04
CA SER A 206 3.50 8.84 -31.00
C SER A 206 4.63 8.85 -32.02
N GLU A 207 5.79 8.31 -31.65
CA GLU A 207 6.61 7.67 -32.66
C GLU A 207 5.75 6.54 -33.22
N PRO A 208 5.44 6.55 -34.52
CA PRO A 208 4.68 5.47 -35.12
C PRO A 208 5.40 4.17 -34.81
N LEU A 209 4.64 3.19 -34.29
CA LEU A 209 5.12 1.81 -34.18
C LEU A 209 5.73 1.46 -35.53
N VAL A 210 7.04 1.20 -35.57
CA VAL A 210 7.69 0.74 -36.78
C VAL A 210 6.96 -0.53 -37.19
N ASP A 211 6.35 -0.49 -38.37
CA ASP A 211 5.63 -1.63 -38.93
C ASP A 211 6.64 -2.78 -39.03
N ASP A 212 6.42 -3.86 -38.28
CA ASP A 212 7.25 -5.08 -38.28
C ASP A 212 7.38 -5.67 -39.70
N ALA A 213 6.56 -5.22 -40.65
CA ALA A 213 6.66 -5.51 -42.07
C ALA A 213 7.95 -5.01 -42.75
N THR A 214 8.74 -4.14 -42.11
CA THR A 214 10.01 -3.60 -42.68
C THR A 214 11.28 -4.27 -42.14
N LEU A 215 11.17 -5.16 -41.16
CA LEU A 215 12.30 -5.97 -40.71
C LEU A 215 12.55 -7.10 -41.71
N SER A 216 13.41 -6.85 -42.70
CA SER A 216 13.96 -7.91 -43.52
C SER A 216 14.57 -8.97 -42.60
N PRO A 217 14.24 -10.27 -42.76
CA PRO A 217 14.85 -11.31 -41.95
C PRO A 217 16.36 -11.27 -42.18
N SER A 218 17.12 -11.10 -41.09
CA SER A 218 18.56 -11.25 -41.13
C SER A 218 18.89 -12.65 -41.69
N PRO A 219 19.79 -12.75 -42.69
CA PRO A 219 20.15 -14.06 -43.21
C PRO A 219 20.75 -14.89 -42.08
N ARG A 220 20.13 -16.06 -41.80
CA ARG A 220 20.71 -17.04 -40.88
C ARG A 220 22.11 -17.38 -41.40
N PRO A 221 23.16 -17.34 -40.56
CA PRO A 221 24.44 -17.90 -40.95
C PRO A 221 24.24 -19.39 -41.19
N LEU A 222 24.57 -19.84 -42.40
CA LEU A 222 24.80 -21.26 -42.66
C LEU A 222 26.17 -21.61 -42.07
N ILE A 223 26.18 -22.78 -41.42
CA ILE A 223 27.30 -23.50 -40.77
C ILE A 223 27.33 -23.32 -39.25
#